data_AF-A0AA51R4Y5-F1
#
_entry.id   AF-A0AA51R4Y5-F1
#
_cell.length_a   1.000
_cell.length_b   1.000
_cell.length_c   1.000
_cell.angle_alpha   90.00
_cell.angle_beta   90.00
_cell.angle_gamma   90.00
#
_symmetry.space_group_name_H-M   'P 1'
#
loop_
_entity.id
_entity.type
_entity.pdbx_description
1 polymer ?
#
loop_
_entity_poly.entity_id
_entity_poly.type
_entity_poly.pdbx_seq_one_letter_code
_entity_poly.pdbx_strand_id
1 'polypeptide(L)'
;MKLLLDENLSRRVIPAILDAYPESSQIALLGMDAANDRQVWAYAQQNGYILVTQDSDFHEMSVLYGHPPKVIWLKCGNQPRRRIVDILLSITEEVQAFACNPELSCLEIYA
;
A
#
# COMPACT_ATOMS: atom_id res chain seq x y z
N MET A 1 9.41 -7.43 -1.35
CA MET A 1 8.14 -6.91 -1.92
C MET A 1 8.20 -5.40 -1.91
N LYS A 2 7.42 -4.73 -2.77
CA LYS A 2 7.42 -3.26 -2.86
C LYS A 2 6.02 -2.69 -2.65
N LEU A 3 5.96 -1.57 -1.95
CA LEU A 3 4.72 -0.89 -1.59
C LEU A 3 4.50 0.33 -2.49
N LEU A 4 3.26 0.52 -2.91
CA LEU A 4 2.81 1.77 -3.52
C LEU A 4 1.89 2.47 -2.54
N LEU A 5 2.38 3.56 -1.95
CA LEU A 5 1.62 4.36 -1.01
C LEU A 5 0.65 5.28 -1.77
N ASP A 6 -0.58 5.33 -1.27
CA ASP A 6 -1.64 6.23 -1.73
C ASP A 6 -1.28 7.72 -1.58
N GLU A 7 -2.05 8.61 -2.20
CA GLU A 7 -1.88 10.07 -2.14
C GLU A 7 -2.05 10.64 -0.73
N ASN A 8 -2.93 10.04 0.06
CA ASN A 8 -3.19 10.44 1.44
C ASN A 8 -2.07 10.04 2.40
N LEU A 9 -1.14 9.17 1.96
CA LEU A 9 0.05 8.82 2.72
C LEU A 9 1.24 9.69 2.30
N SER A 10 1.90 10.29 3.29
CA SER A 10 3.03 11.18 3.02
C SER A 10 4.16 10.46 2.26
N ARG A 11 4.52 10.97 1.07
CA ARG A 11 5.71 10.52 0.30
C ARG A 11 7.02 10.50 1.09
N ARG A 12 7.09 11.28 2.19
CA ARG A 12 8.24 11.29 3.09
C ARG A 12 8.39 10.00 3.92
N VAL A 13 7.41 9.09 3.89
CA VAL A 13 7.50 7.74 4.49
C VAL A 13 8.51 6.89 3.71
N ILE A 14 8.57 7.03 2.38
CA ILE A 14 9.32 6.15 1.48
C ILE A 14 10.77 5.94 1.94
N PRO A 15 11.61 6.98 2.17
CA PRO A 15 13.01 6.75 2.53
C PRO A 15 13.21 5.91 3.79
N ALA A 16 12.26 5.92 4.73
CA ALA A 16 12.37 5.21 6.00
C ALA A 16 11.96 3.74 5.92
N ILE A 17 11.29 3.33 4.84
CA ILE A 17 10.78 1.96 4.67
C ILE A 17 11.52 1.17 3.60
N LEU A 18 12.42 1.80 2.83
CA LEU A 18 13.10 1.16 1.69
C LEU A 18 13.98 -0.03 2.09
N ASP A 19 14.54 -0.03 3.30
CA ASP A 19 15.34 -1.17 3.79
C ASP A 19 14.49 -2.43 3.98
N ALA A 20 13.24 -2.28 4.43
CA ALA A 20 12.29 -3.38 4.63
C ALA A 20 11.47 -3.69 3.37
N TYR A 21 11.16 -2.66 2.59
CA TYR A 21 10.34 -2.71 1.37
C TYR A 21 11.08 -2.03 0.21
N PRO A 22 12.06 -2.71 -0.41
CA PRO A 22 12.82 -2.16 -1.52
C PRO A 22 11.91 -1.74 -2.68
N GLU A 23 12.35 -0.74 -3.46
CA GLU A 23 11.63 -0.22 -4.64
C GLU A 23 10.23 0.34 -4.35
N SER A 24 9.88 0.55 -3.08
CA SER A 24 8.61 1.19 -2.71
C SER A 24 8.58 2.63 -3.17
N SER A 25 7.38 3.09 -3.53
CA SER A 25 7.14 4.46 -3.97
C SER A 25 5.79 4.96 -3.50
N GLN A 26 5.49 6.20 -3.83
CA GLN A 26 4.22 6.86 -3.54
C GLN A 26 3.72 7.51 -4.84
N ILE A 27 2.41 7.57 -5.05
CA ILE A 27 1.77 8.03 -6.31
C ILE A 27 2.38 9.34 -6.85
N ALA A 28 2.61 10.35 -6.00
CA ALA A 28 3.18 11.64 -6.41
C ALA A 28 4.65 11.54 -6.86
N LEU A 29 5.42 10.61 -6.29
CA LEU A 29 6.81 10.38 -6.71
C LEU A 29 6.90 9.74 -8.10
N LEU A 30 5.80 9.15 -8.57
CA LEU A 30 5.67 8.54 -9.89
C LEU A 30 5.06 9.49 -10.93
N GLY A 31 4.77 10.74 -10.55
CA GLY A 31 4.08 11.71 -11.42
C GLY A 31 2.64 11.33 -11.74
N MET A 32 2.02 10.53 -10.87
CA MET A 32 0.65 10.03 -11.01
C MET A 32 -0.36 10.85 -10.18
N ASP A 33 -0.03 12.08 -9.81
CA ASP A 33 -0.87 12.96 -8.97
C ASP A 33 -2.26 13.25 -9.56
N ALA A 34 -2.44 13.05 -10.87
CA ALA A 34 -3.72 13.22 -11.56
C ALA A 34 -4.37 11.89 -11.98
N ALA A 35 -3.79 10.76 -11.55
CA ALA A 35 -4.31 9.44 -11.85
C ALA A 35 -5.51 9.13 -10.94
N ASN A 36 -6.58 8.56 -11.50
CA ASN A 36 -7.68 8.02 -10.70
C ASN A 36 -7.33 6.64 -10.14
N ASP A 37 -8.16 6.15 -9.22
CA ASP A 37 -7.95 4.86 -8.53
C ASP A 37 -7.79 3.68 -9.49
N ARG A 38 -8.49 3.67 -10.63
CA ARG A 38 -8.34 2.61 -11.64
C ARG A 38 -6.98 2.65 -12.33
N GLN A 39 -6.46 3.85 -12.59
CA GLN A 39 -5.13 4.02 -13.17
C GLN A 39 -4.04 3.63 -12.16
N VAL A 40 -4.20 4.02 -10.89
CA VAL A 40 -3.32 3.62 -9.79
C VAL A 40 -3.35 2.10 -9.60
N TRP A 41 -4.53 1.49 -9.61
CA TRP A 41 -4.74 0.04 -9.52
C TRP A 41 -4.03 -0.71 -10.66
N ALA A 42 -4.27 -0.28 -11.90
CA ALA A 42 -3.63 -0.89 -13.07
C ALA A 42 -2.10 -0.73 -13.03
N TYR A 43 -1.61 0.43 -12.60
CA TYR A 43 -0.18 0.66 -12.44
C TYR A 43 0.42 -0.27 -11.37
N ALA A 44 -0.22 -0.38 -10.21
CA ALA A 44 0.22 -1.27 -9.14
C ALA A 44 0.24 -2.73 -9.61
N GLN A 45 -0.79 -3.16 -10.33
CA GLN A 45 -0.90 -4.49 -10.91
C GLN A 45 0.27 -4.77 -11.87
N GLN A 46 0.45 -3.91 -12.87
CA GLN A 46 1.44 -4.09 -13.94
C GLN A 46 2.87 -4.08 -13.42
N ASN A 47 3.13 -3.34 -12.35
CA ASN A 47 4.46 -3.19 -11.79
C ASN A 47 4.70 -4.10 -10.57
N GLY A 48 3.74 -4.90 -10.12
CA GLY A 48 3.91 -5.80 -8.98
C GLY A 48 4.02 -5.09 -7.63
N TYR A 49 3.27 -3.99 -7.44
CA TYR A 49 3.14 -3.32 -6.15
C TYR A 49 2.04 -3.93 -5.30
N ILE A 50 2.22 -3.84 -3.98
CA ILE A 50 1.13 -3.92 -3.00
C ILE A 50 0.69 -2.48 -2.71
N LEU A 51 -0.59 -2.17 -2.90
CA LEU A 51 -1.15 -0.84 -2.60
C LEU A 51 -1.32 -0.67 -1.10
N VAL A 52 -1.01 0.51 -0.58
CA VAL A 52 -1.19 0.85 0.83
C VAL A 52 -2.03 2.11 0.91
N THR A 53 -3.19 2.03 1.57
CA THR A 53 -4.13 3.14 1.70
C THR A 53 -4.72 3.22 3.11
N GLN A 54 -5.31 4.36 3.43
CA GLN A 54 -6.21 4.53 4.59
C GLN A 54 -7.68 4.58 4.17
N ASP A 55 -7.96 4.74 2.88
CA ASP A 55 -9.30 4.89 2.33
C ASP A 55 -9.90 3.54 1.95
N SER A 56 -11.23 3.47 1.96
CA SER A 56 -11.97 2.24 1.66
C SER A 56 -11.95 1.89 0.18
N ASP A 57 -11.71 2.85 -0.72
CA ASP A 57 -11.95 2.67 -2.16
C ASP A 57 -11.07 1.55 -2.75
N PHE A 58 -9.77 1.49 -2.39
CA PHE A 58 -8.91 0.38 -2.82
C PHE A 58 -9.28 -0.95 -2.15
N HIS A 59 -9.80 -0.93 -0.93
CA HIS A 59 -10.33 -2.15 -0.30
C HIS A 59 -11.56 -2.67 -1.06
N GLU A 60 -12.52 -1.80 -1.39
CA GLU A 60 -13.69 -2.16 -2.21
C GLU A 60 -13.27 -2.70 -3.57
N MET A 61 -12.27 -2.09 -4.21
CA MET A 61 -11.68 -2.60 -5.44
C MET A 61 -11.06 -3.98 -5.27
N SER A 62 -10.39 -4.26 -4.14
CA SER A 62 -9.83 -5.59 -3.85
C SER A 62 -10.88 -6.68 -3.61
N VAL A 63 -12.06 -6.29 -3.12
CA VAL A 63 -13.21 -7.20 -2.99
C VAL A 63 -13.83 -7.47 -4.36
N LEU A 64 -13.94 -6.43 -5.21
CA LEU A 64 -14.57 -6.53 -6.52
C LEU A 64 -13.69 -7.23 -7.57
N TYR A 65 -12.39 -6.93 -7.60
CA TYR A 65 -11.45 -7.36 -8.63
C TYR A 65 -10.48 -8.44 -8.15
N GLY A 66 -10.42 -8.72 -6.85
CA GLY A 66 -9.46 -9.65 -6.25
C GLY A 66 -8.04 -9.08 -6.27
N HIS A 67 -7.06 -9.94 -6.49
CA HIS A 67 -5.65 -9.58 -6.67
C HIS A 67 -5.14 -10.18 -7.99
N PRO A 68 -4.09 -9.61 -8.62
CA PRO A 68 -3.32 -8.42 -8.24
C PRO A 68 -3.97 -7.06 -8.63
N PRO A 69 -3.54 -5.93 -8.01
CA PRO A 69 -2.61 -5.83 -6.89
C PRO A 69 -3.24 -6.30 -5.57
N LYS A 70 -2.40 -6.58 -4.59
CA LYS A 70 -2.82 -6.77 -3.20
C LYS A 70 -2.95 -5.41 -2.51
N VAL A 71 -3.80 -5.32 -1.50
CA VAL A 71 -4.05 -4.09 -0.73
C VAL A 71 -3.72 -4.27 0.74
N ILE A 72 -3.04 -3.28 1.32
CA ILE A 72 -2.90 -3.10 2.77
C ILE A 72 -3.76 -1.90 3.14
N TRP A 73 -4.77 -2.14 3.98
CA TRP A 73 -5.67 -1.09 4.46
C TRP A 73 -5.33 -0.72 5.90
N LEU A 74 -4.78 0.47 6.09
CA LEU A 74 -4.35 0.98 7.39
C LEU A 74 -5.51 1.66 8.11
N LYS A 75 -6.17 0.95 9.01
CA LYS A 75 -7.33 1.42 9.80
C LYS A 75 -6.87 2.08 11.10
N CYS A 76 -6.05 3.13 10.96
CA CYS A 76 -5.47 3.89 12.08
C CYS A 76 -5.88 5.38 12.09
N GLY A 77 -6.72 5.81 11.15
CA GLY A 77 -7.11 7.22 10.99
C GLY A 77 -5.93 8.11 10.58
N ASN A 78 -6.12 9.44 10.66
CA ASN A 78 -5.04 10.37 10.33
C ASN A 78 -3.92 10.28 11.38
N GLN A 79 -2.74 9.83 10.96
CA GLN A 79 -1.60 9.60 11.83
C GLN A 79 -0.38 10.39 11.35
N PRO A 80 0.49 10.83 12.26
CA PRO A 80 1.74 11.47 11.86
C PRO A 80 2.60 10.48 11.07
N ARG A 81 3.38 10.99 10.11
CA ARG A 81 4.31 10.20 9.27
C ARG A 81 5.09 9.14 10.05
N ARG A 82 5.62 9.53 11.21
CA ARG A 82 6.42 8.62 12.05
C ARG A 82 5.63 7.39 12.47
N ARG A 83 4.36 7.56 12.84
CA ARG A 83 3.49 6.45 13.22
C ARG A 83 3.19 5.52 12.05
N ILE A 84 2.98 6.06 10.84
CA ILE A 84 2.83 5.24 9.62
C ILE A 84 4.09 4.41 9.35
N VAL A 85 5.28 5.02 9.47
CA VAL A 85 6.55 4.29 9.35
C VAL A 85 6.63 3.17 10.39
N ASP A 86 6.37 3.47 11.66
CA ASP A 86 6.45 2.49 12.75
C ASP A 86 5.48 1.32 12.51
N ILE A 87 4.24 1.60 12.07
CA ILE A 87 3.26 0.58 11.71
C ILE A 87 3.80 -0.31 10.59
N LEU A 88 4.18 0.27 9.46
CA LEU A 88 4.66 -0.48 8.29
C LEU A 88 5.87 -1.35 8.61
N LEU A 89 6.80 -0.87 9.44
CA LEU A 89 7.97 -1.65 9.85
C LEU A 89 7.59 -2.79 10.82
N SER A 90 6.64 -2.55 11.73
CA SER A 90 6.19 -3.55 12.70
C SER A 90 5.45 -4.74 12.09
N ILE A 91 4.81 -4.55 10.92
CA ILE A 91 4.01 -5.59 10.25
C ILE A 91 4.77 -6.32 9.13
N THR A 92 6.09 -6.11 8.99
CA THR A 92 6.86 -6.61 7.83
C THR A 92 6.69 -8.11 7.58
N GLU A 93 6.71 -8.93 8.63
CA GLU A 93 6.52 -10.38 8.52
C GLU A 93 5.10 -10.75 8.09
N GLU A 94 4.08 -10.03 8.59
CA GLU A 94 2.69 -10.23 8.20
C GLU A 94 2.48 -9.88 6.72
N VAL A 95 3.08 -8.79 6.24
CA VAL A 95 3.03 -8.44 4.82
C VAL A 95 3.77 -9.47 3.96
N GLN A 96 4.88 -10.05 4.44
CA GLN A 96 5.57 -11.14 3.73
C GLN A 96 4.66 -12.36 3.57
N ALA A 97 4.03 -12.80 4.66
CA ALA A 97 3.09 -13.92 4.62
C ALA A 97 1.90 -13.63 3.70
N PHE A 98 1.33 -12.42 3.78
CA PHE A 98 0.23 -11.97 2.95
C PHE A 98 0.59 -11.93 1.45
N ALA A 99 1.79 -11.45 1.11
CA ALA A 99 2.27 -11.41 -0.27
C ALA A 99 2.35 -12.81 -0.90
N CYS A 100 2.72 -13.83 -0.12
CA CYS A 100 2.82 -15.22 -0.55
C CYS A 100 1.48 -15.97 -0.57
N ASN A 101 0.42 -15.43 0.03
CA ASN A 101 -0.88 -16.09 0.09
C ASN A 101 -1.67 -15.88 -1.21
N PRO A 102 -2.05 -16.93 -1.96
CA PRO A 102 -2.74 -16.80 -3.24
C PRO A 102 -4.24 -16.51 -3.14
N GLU A 103 -4.83 -16.53 -1.95
CA GLU A 103 -6.28 -16.37 -1.74
C GLU A 103 -6.65 -14.97 -1.25
N LEU A 104 -5.76 -14.32 -0.50
CA LEU A 104 -6.06 -13.02 0.11
C LEU A 104 -5.78 -11.85 -0.84
N SER A 105 -6.74 -10.96 -1.02
CA SER A 105 -6.58 -9.70 -1.79
C SER A 105 -6.30 -8.48 -0.92
N CYS A 106 -6.74 -8.49 0.35
CA CYS A 106 -6.59 -7.38 1.29
C CYS A 106 -6.07 -7.83 2.66
N LEU A 107 -5.20 -7.02 3.26
CA LEU A 107 -4.73 -7.11 4.64
C LEU A 107 -5.16 -5.87 5.41
N GLU A 108 -5.96 -6.04 6.47
CA GLU A 108 -6.43 -4.94 7.31
C GLU A 108 -5.56 -4.79 8.57
N ILE A 109 -5.05 -3.58 8.82
CA ILE A 109 -4.18 -3.29 9.96
C ILE A 109 -4.88 -2.33 10.92
N TYR A 110 -5.06 -2.75 12.16
CA TYR A 110 -5.66 -1.97 13.25
C TYR A 110 -4.54 -1.47 14.17
N ALA A 111 -4.32 -0.16 14.27
CA ALA A 111 -3.15 0.42 14.96
C ALA A 111 -3.37 1.82 15.54
#